data_AF-A0A9P6BES0-F1
#
_entry.id   AF-A0A9P6BES0-F1
#
_cell.length_a   1.000
_cell.length_b   1.000
_cell.length_c   1.000
_cell.angle_alpha   90.00
_cell.angle_beta   90.00
_cell.angle_gamma   90.00
#
_symmetry.space_group_name_H-M   'P 1'
#
loop_
_entity.id
_entity.type
_entity.pdbx_description
1 polymer ?
#
loop_
_entity_poly.entity_id
_entity_poly.type
_entity_poly.pdbx_seq_one_letter_code
_entity_poly.pdbx_strand_id
1 'polypeptide(L)'
;HILDTETVTKRMDEITRRLARASLAPVKRLLYVDIMNFSTSFFQINDHWSFRDASKKVEDFVRHAKNANFELKVFIDAFAETEEAIKKWKQRREIEVRDGVRRLPQGMNSLLGDLFKRCRVEVCYSTEADNDDTLASHAHHDGASVLSQDRDFLRYNGRRYDIFIDFHVDKNKLVLKPRRDMRCFASQRDIITPAPAYTNRDPGMVSLSRHIYLRGTPSPLTHYFTNTHIVVRPLRQAYYSHLGLKSSVLETFPLFDGQVRWDETLVPPDDSKKGLLGDPNKAYEHFFKDMKRPQGVSDRDWSNHVYATYAVVFELCGLYMGVPLYDLLVAHAVHP
;
A
#
# COMPACT_ATOMS: atom_id res chain seq x y z
N HIS A 1 -7.06 52.71 29.78
CA HIS A 1 -5.77 52.37 29.13
C HIS A 1 -5.93 52.56 27.63
N ILE A 2 -5.48 53.70 27.11
CA ILE A 2 -5.41 53.95 25.68
C ILE A 2 -4.22 53.12 25.18
N LEU A 3 -4.48 52.14 24.31
CA LEU A 3 -3.42 51.36 23.69
C LEU A 3 -2.55 52.33 22.89
N ASP A 4 -1.25 52.33 23.21
CA ASP A 4 -0.24 53.11 22.52
C ASP A 4 -0.32 52.85 21.00
N THR A 5 -0.56 53.92 20.25
CA THR A 5 -0.72 53.92 18.79
C THR A 5 0.49 53.32 18.09
N GLU A 6 1.70 53.45 18.67
CA GLU A 6 2.92 52.88 18.10
C GLU A 6 2.90 51.34 18.14
N THR A 7 2.29 50.76 19.17
CA THR A 7 2.15 49.31 19.35
C THR A 7 1.16 48.71 18.34
N VAL A 8 0.10 49.44 17.99
CA VAL A 8 -0.91 49.00 17.00
C VAL A 8 -0.32 49.00 15.59
N THR A 9 0.42 50.04 15.22
CA THR A 9 1.07 50.16 13.90
C THR A 9 2.10 49.05 13.67
N LYS A 10 2.97 48.77 14.66
CA LYS A 10 3.95 47.67 14.57
C LYS A 10 3.31 46.30 14.35
N ARG A 11 2.17 46.03 15.01
CA ARG A 11 1.41 44.78 14.82
C ARG A 11 0.79 44.68 13.43
N MET A 12 0.22 45.76 12.90
CA MET A 12 -0.35 45.77 11.55
C MET A 12 0.73 45.58 10.47
N ASP A 13 1.90 46.19 10.62
CA ASP A 13 3.03 46.01 9.70
C ASP A 13 3.59 44.58 9.72
N GLU A 14 3.60 43.93 10.88
CA GLU A 14 4.01 42.53 11.00
C GLU A 14 3.00 41.58 10.33
N ILE A 15 1.69 41.82 10.54
CA ILE A 15 0.61 41.09 9.87
C ILE A 15 0.71 41.26 8.36
N THR A 16 0.91 42.50 7.88
CA THR A 16 1.01 42.81 6.46
C THR A 16 2.24 42.16 5.83
N ARG A 17 3.40 42.19 6.51
CA ARG A 17 4.61 41.46 6.07
C ARG A 17 4.44 39.95 6.08
N ARG A 18 3.71 39.39 7.04
CA ARG A 18 3.37 37.96 7.07
C ARG A 18 2.45 37.57 5.92
N LEU A 19 1.43 38.37 5.65
CA LEU A 19 0.49 38.15 4.53
C LEU A 19 1.18 38.31 3.17
N ALA A 20 2.04 39.31 3.01
CA ALA A 20 2.84 39.50 1.80
C ALA A 20 3.85 38.36 1.57
N ARG A 21 4.50 37.86 2.64
CA ARG A 21 5.38 36.68 2.55
C ARG A 21 4.60 35.39 2.26
N ALA A 22 3.39 35.24 2.80
CA ALA A 22 2.51 34.12 2.48
C ALA A 22 2.01 34.17 1.02
N SER A 23 1.75 35.37 0.50
CA SER A 23 1.37 35.62 -0.90
C SER A 23 2.52 35.40 -1.89
N LEU A 24 3.77 35.39 -1.43
CA LEU A 24 4.98 35.19 -2.25
C LEU A 24 5.59 33.79 -2.08
N ALA A 25 4.98 32.92 -1.26
CA ALA A 25 5.44 31.55 -1.15
C ALA A 25 5.31 30.88 -2.53
N PRO A 26 6.39 30.27 -3.06
CA PRO A 26 6.33 29.64 -4.37
C PRO A 26 5.25 28.57 -4.34
N VAL A 27 4.32 28.62 -5.31
CA VAL A 27 3.27 27.62 -5.48
C VAL A 27 3.94 26.25 -5.49
N LYS A 28 3.56 25.39 -4.55
CA LYS A 28 4.12 24.04 -4.47
C LYS A 28 3.74 23.26 -5.72
N ARG A 29 4.69 22.48 -6.22
CA ARG A 29 4.44 21.61 -7.38
C ARG A 29 3.82 20.31 -6.88
N LEU A 30 2.67 19.94 -7.40
CA LEU A 30 2.05 18.66 -7.07
C LEU A 30 2.81 17.51 -7.76
N LEU A 31 3.09 16.45 -7.02
CA LEU A 31 3.70 15.23 -7.53
C LEU A 31 2.88 14.01 -7.07
N TYR A 32 2.24 13.35 -8.01
CA TYR A 32 1.44 12.16 -7.80
C TYR A 32 2.28 10.94 -8.07
N VAL A 33 2.37 10.05 -7.09
CA VAL A 33 3.29 8.91 -7.10
C VAL A 33 2.48 7.63 -7.16
N ASP A 34 2.69 6.85 -8.21
CA ASP A 34 2.32 5.44 -8.23
C ASP A 34 3.34 4.67 -7.39
N ILE A 35 3.02 4.47 -6.12
CA ILE A 35 4.03 4.03 -5.16
C ILE A 35 4.41 2.56 -5.31
N MET A 36 3.51 1.74 -5.88
CA MET A 36 3.76 0.31 -6.03
C MET A 36 4.88 0.04 -7.03
N ASN A 37 5.02 0.91 -8.04
CA ASN A 37 6.13 0.92 -8.99
C ASN A 37 7.50 1.15 -8.31
N PHE A 38 7.52 1.81 -7.15
CA PHE A 38 8.74 2.12 -6.39
C PHE A 38 8.85 1.34 -5.08
N SER A 39 8.00 0.33 -4.85
CA SER A 39 8.00 -0.47 -3.62
C SER A 39 9.39 -1.00 -3.23
N THR A 40 10.20 -1.36 -4.23
CA THR A 40 11.57 -1.88 -4.09
C THR A 40 12.61 -0.82 -3.69
N SER A 41 12.28 0.46 -3.89
CA SER A 41 13.11 1.58 -3.42
C SER A 41 13.03 1.69 -1.89
N PHE A 42 11.87 1.37 -1.32
CA PHE A 42 11.61 1.42 0.12
C PHE A 42 11.95 0.09 0.80
N PHE A 43 11.46 -1.03 0.27
CA PHE A 43 11.72 -2.37 0.81
C PHE A 43 12.82 -3.08 0.03
N GLN A 44 13.87 -3.53 0.73
CA GLN A 44 14.94 -4.31 0.10
C GLN A 44 14.43 -5.73 -0.19
N ILE A 45 14.37 -6.12 -1.47
CA ILE A 45 13.87 -7.44 -1.89
C ILE A 45 14.82 -8.59 -1.54
N ASN A 46 16.13 -8.33 -1.54
CA ASN A 46 17.15 -9.37 -1.44
C ASN A 46 17.51 -9.74 0.01
N ASP A 47 17.03 -8.95 0.97
CA ASP A 47 17.27 -9.12 2.40
C ASP A 47 15.96 -9.51 3.13
N HIS A 48 16.01 -9.65 4.44
CA HIS A 48 14.82 -9.74 5.28
C HIS A 48 13.98 -8.47 5.16
N TRP A 49 12.67 -8.61 5.27
CA TRP A 49 11.75 -7.47 5.18
C TRP A 49 11.82 -6.62 6.45
N SER A 50 12.57 -5.51 6.42
CA SER A 50 12.72 -4.56 7.53
C SER A 50 11.80 -3.32 7.36
N PHE A 51 10.84 -3.16 8.28
CA PHE A 51 9.91 -2.00 8.29
C PHE A 51 10.58 -0.73 8.80
N ARG A 52 11.62 -0.87 9.63
CA ARG A 52 12.37 0.27 10.17
C ARG A 52 13.12 0.98 9.06
N ASP A 53 13.78 0.22 8.19
CA ASP A 53 14.49 0.78 7.04
C ASP A 53 13.52 1.34 6.01
N ALA A 54 12.40 0.66 5.75
CA ALA A 54 11.35 1.18 4.88
C ALA A 54 10.79 2.51 5.41
N SER A 55 10.50 2.62 6.72
CA SER A 55 10.03 3.85 7.36
C SER A 55 11.03 4.98 7.18
N LYS A 56 12.30 4.73 7.49
CA LYS A 56 13.38 5.72 7.32
C LYS A 56 13.47 6.21 5.87
N LYS A 57 13.41 5.31 4.90
CA LYS A 57 13.46 5.67 3.49
C LYS A 57 12.25 6.46 3.01
N VAL A 58 11.04 6.14 3.51
CA VAL A 58 9.84 6.94 3.22
C VAL A 58 9.97 8.34 3.83
N GLU A 59 10.41 8.44 5.08
CA GLU A 59 10.68 9.74 5.74
C GLU A 59 11.69 10.58 4.96
N ASP A 60 12.79 9.95 4.53
CA ASP A 60 13.83 10.58 3.73
C ASP A 60 13.28 11.04 2.37
N PHE A 61 12.54 10.20 1.66
CA PHE A 61 11.89 10.54 0.39
C PHE A 61 10.96 11.75 0.54
N VAL A 62 10.07 11.75 1.53
CA VAL A 62 9.13 12.85 1.78
C VAL A 62 9.87 14.14 2.15
N ARG A 63 10.92 14.04 2.95
CA ARG A 63 11.77 15.19 3.30
C ARG A 63 12.46 15.77 2.07
N HIS A 64 13.05 14.93 1.22
CA HIS A 64 13.71 15.37 -0.01
C HIS A 64 12.73 15.97 -1.03
N ALA A 65 11.50 15.44 -1.11
CA ALA A 65 10.43 16.00 -1.92
C ALA A 65 10.05 17.42 -1.45
N LYS A 66 9.85 17.59 -0.13
CA LYS A 66 9.59 18.90 0.48
C LYS A 66 10.72 19.89 0.19
N ASN A 67 11.98 19.48 0.32
CA ASN A 67 13.14 20.30 0.00
C ASN A 67 13.23 20.69 -1.49
N ALA A 68 12.60 19.92 -2.37
CA ALA A 68 12.46 20.20 -3.80
C ALA A 68 11.16 20.97 -4.16
N ASN A 69 10.44 21.49 -3.16
CA ASN A 69 9.17 22.20 -3.29
C ASN A 69 8.06 21.36 -3.95
N PHE A 70 8.02 20.06 -3.65
CA PHE A 70 6.92 19.17 -4.04
C PHE A 70 5.92 18.98 -2.89
N GLU A 71 4.65 18.93 -3.25
CA GLU A 71 3.58 18.40 -2.42
C GLU A 71 3.16 17.03 -2.99
N LEU A 72 3.29 16.00 -2.17
CA LEU A 72 3.10 14.62 -2.58
C LEU A 72 1.66 14.17 -2.37
N LYS A 73 1.14 13.41 -3.33
CA LYS A 73 0.06 12.46 -3.12
C LYS A 73 0.49 11.09 -3.64
N VAL A 74 0.12 10.04 -2.91
CA VAL A 74 0.46 8.67 -3.25
C VAL A 74 -0.80 7.92 -3.67
N PHE A 75 -0.75 7.26 -4.82
CA PHE A 75 -1.83 6.45 -5.36
C PHE A 75 -1.48 4.96 -5.27
N ILE A 76 -2.42 4.14 -4.80
CA ILE A 76 -2.26 2.70 -4.58
C ILE A 76 -3.48 1.96 -5.12
N ASP A 77 -3.25 0.85 -5.81
CA ASP A 77 -4.30 -0.09 -6.20
C ASP A 77 -5.10 -0.63 -4.99
N ALA A 78 -6.42 -0.44 -4.99
CA ALA A 78 -7.29 -1.08 -4.02
C ALA A 78 -7.60 -2.53 -4.37
N PHE A 79 -7.89 -2.82 -5.65
CA PHE A 79 -8.28 -4.14 -6.12
C PHE A 79 -8.11 -4.28 -7.64
N ALA A 80 -7.81 -5.50 -8.11
CA ALA A 80 -7.73 -5.81 -9.54
C ALA A 80 -9.12 -6.21 -10.07
N GLU A 81 -9.72 -5.39 -10.93
CA GLU A 81 -11.12 -5.56 -11.32
C GLU A 81 -11.35 -6.49 -12.52
N THR A 82 -10.45 -6.50 -13.50
CA THR A 82 -10.68 -7.19 -14.77
C THR A 82 -10.26 -8.66 -14.70
N GLU A 83 -10.97 -9.53 -15.43
CA GLU A 83 -10.59 -10.95 -15.55
C GLU A 83 -9.16 -11.12 -16.07
N GLU A 84 -8.72 -10.25 -16.98
CA GLU A 84 -7.36 -10.24 -17.49
C GLU A 84 -6.34 -9.89 -16.40
N ALA A 85 -6.60 -8.85 -15.59
CA ALA A 85 -5.74 -8.47 -14.47
C ALA A 85 -5.68 -9.59 -13.42
N ILE A 86 -6.83 -10.21 -13.09
CA ILE A 86 -6.91 -11.36 -12.18
C ILE A 86 -6.11 -12.54 -12.74
N LYS A 87 -6.22 -12.85 -14.04
CA LYS A 87 -5.47 -13.94 -14.70
C LYS A 87 -3.96 -13.69 -14.65
N LYS A 88 -3.51 -12.50 -15.05
CA LYS A 88 -2.09 -12.10 -14.97
C LYS A 88 -1.57 -12.15 -13.52
N TRP A 89 -2.40 -11.71 -12.57
CA TRP A 89 -2.08 -11.78 -11.16
C TRP A 89 -1.97 -13.23 -10.66
N LYS A 90 -2.92 -14.12 -10.99
CA LYS A 90 -2.87 -15.55 -10.63
C LYS A 90 -1.61 -16.20 -11.21
N GLN A 91 -1.29 -15.96 -12.48
CA GLN A 91 -0.06 -16.46 -13.12
C GLN A 91 1.22 -16.04 -12.38
N ARG A 92 1.33 -14.76 -11.97
CA ARG A 92 2.47 -14.28 -11.18
C ARG A 92 2.57 -14.97 -9.83
N ARG A 93 1.44 -15.20 -9.16
CA ARG A 93 1.40 -15.90 -7.87
C ARG A 93 1.71 -17.39 -8.01
N GLU A 94 1.31 -18.02 -9.11
CA GLU A 94 1.68 -19.42 -9.39
C GLU A 94 3.18 -19.57 -9.60
N ILE A 95 3.84 -18.65 -10.31
CA ILE A 95 5.30 -18.66 -10.48
C ILE A 95 5.98 -18.50 -9.11
N GLU A 96 5.54 -17.54 -8.29
CA GLU A 96 6.08 -17.35 -6.93
C GLU A 96 5.97 -18.61 -6.06
N VAL A 97 4.79 -19.25 -6.05
CA VAL A 97 4.58 -20.48 -5.27
C VAL A 97 5.39 -21.62 -5.85
N ARG A 98 5.45 -21.79 -7.17
CA ARG A 98 6.23 -22.87 -7.81
C ARG A 98 7.72 -22.75 -7.50
N ASP A 99 8.25 -21.54 -7.60
CA ASP A 99 9.68 -21.28 -7.42
C ASP A 99 10.08 -21.13 -5.94
N GLY A 100 9.10 -21.14 -5.02
CA GLY A 100 9.35 -20.96 -3.59
C GLY A 100 9.88 -19.57 -3.24
N VAL A 101 9.50 -18.55 -4.02
CA VAL A 101 9.99 -17.18 -3.87
C VAL A 101 8.87 -16.21 -3.54
N ARG A 102 9.16 -15.26 -2.65
CA ARG A 102 8.28 -14.13 -2.39
C ARG A 102 9.12 -12.86 -2.30
N ARG A 103 8.93 -11.95 -3.26
CA ARG A 103 9.76 -10.74 -3.38
C ARG A 103 9.27 -9.58 -2.51
N LEU A 104 7.97 -9.51 -2.27
CA LEU A 104 7.34 -8.42 -1.54
C LEU A 104 6.66 -8.94 -0.27
N PRO A 105 6.80 -8.24 0.87
CA PRO A 105 6.10 -8.57 2.10
C PRO A 105 4.59 -8.63 1.92
N GLN A 106 3.95 -9.48 2.73
CA GLN A 106 2.51 -9.42 2.92
C GLN A 106 2.09 -8.03 3.45
N GLY A 107 0.98 -7.52 2.92
CA GLY A 107 0.43 -6.22 3.32
C GLY A 107 1.16 -5.01 2.72
N MET A 108 2.01 -5.19 1.70
CA MET A 108 2.82 -4.11 1.11
C MET A 108 2.03 -2.82 0.82
N ASN A 109 0.84 -2.93 0.21
CA ASN A 109 -0.01 -1.79 -0.12
C ASN A 109 -0.38 -1.00 1.15
N SER A 110 -0.92 -1.68 2.15
CA SER A 110 -1.29 -1.11 3.44
C SER A 110 -0.10 -0.49 4.16
N LEU A 111 1.05 -1.19 4.17
CA LEU A 111 2.26 -0.73 4.85
C LEU A 111 2.82 0.54 4.23
N LEU A 112 2.95 0.59 2.90
CA LEU A 112 3.38 1.82 2.23
C LEU A 112 2.40 2.96 2.51
N GLY A 113 1.10 2.69 2.40
CA GLY A 113 0.09 3.69 2.73
C GLY A 113 0.21 4.21 4.17
N ASP A 114 0.40 3.34 5.15
CA ASP A 114 0.58 3.71 6.56
C ASP A 114 1.84 4.55 6.77
N LEU A 115 2.97 4.14 6.18
CA LEU A 115 4.24 4.86 6.26
C LEU A 115 4.14 6.28 5.67
N PHE A 116 3.50 6.43 4.51
CA PHE A 116 3.28 7.73 3.88
C PHE A 116 2.30 8.61 4.69
N LYS A 117 1.22 8.03 5.22
CA LYS A 117 0.29 8.74 6.12
C LYS A 117 0.98 9.27 7.37
N ARG A 118 1.87 8.48 7.99
CA ARG A 118 2.69 8.92 9.14
C ARG A 118 3.58 10.12 8.80
N CYS A 119 4.01 10.23 7.54
CA CYS A 119 4.75 11.37 7.02
C CYS A 119 3.86 12.56 6.59
N ARG A 120 2.55 12.49 6.88
CA ARG A 120 1.51 13.46 6.50
C ARG A 120 1.39 13.65 4.98
N VAL A 121 1.58 12.56 4.23
CA VAL A 121 1.30 12.51 2.79
C VAL A 121 -0.10 11.96 2.59
N GLU A 122 -0.86 12.57 1.68
CA GLU A 122 -2.17 12.06 1.30
C GLU A 122 -2.00 10.75 0.52
N VAL A 123 -2.76 9.73 0.92
CA VAL A 123 -2.76 8.40 0.29
C VAL A 123 -4.14 8.13 -0.28
N CYS A 124 -4.18 7.86 -1.57
CA CYS A 124 -5.37 7.64 -2.38
C CYS A 124 -5.40 6.18 -2.83
N TYR A 125 -6.33 5.40 -2.31
CA TYR A 125 -6.59 4.05 -2.77
C TYR A 125 -7.69 4.08 -3.83
N SER A 126 -7.35 3.70 -5.06
CA SER A 126 -8.22 3.80 -6.23
C SER A 126 -9.36 2.76 -6.16
N THR A 127 -10.60 3.20 -5.98
CA THR A 127 -11.76 2.31 -5.70
C THR A 127 -12.80 2.23 -6.81
N GLU A 128 -12.86 3.22 -7.70
CA GLU A 128 -13.87 3.28 -8.76
C GLU A 128 -13.31 2.85 -10.12
N ALA A 129 -12.03 3.11 -10.38
CA ALA A 129 -11.34 2.75 -11.61
C ALA A 129 -9.95 2.17 -11.29
N ASP A 130 -9.28 1.65 -12.32
CA ASP A 130 -7.89 1.23 -12.24
C ASP A 130 -7.01 2.39 -11.72
N ASN A 131 -5.92 2.05 -11.02
CA ASN A 131 -5.09 3.07 -10.38
C ASN A 131 -4.45 4.01 -11.39
N ASP A 132 -4.07 3.50 -12.56
CA ASP A 132 -3.54 4.33 -13.64
C ASP A 132 -4.56 5.35 -14.13
N ASP A 133 -5.81 4.94 -14.35
CA ASP A 133 -6.87 5.82 -14.83
C ASP A 133 -7.22 6.87 -13.77
N THR A 134 -7.28 6.45 -12.50
CA THR A 134 -7.55 7.33 -11.35
C THR A 134 -6.43 8.35 -11.20
N LEU A 135 -5.17 7.93 -11.12
CA LEU A 135 -4.01 8.81 -10.97
C LEU A 135 -3.90 9.76 -12.16
N ALA A 136 -4.01 9.26 -13.39
CA ALA A 136 -3.94 10.08 -14.60
C ALA A 136 -5.02 11.17 -14.63
N SER A 137 -6.26 10.83 -14.25
CA SER A 137 -7.35 11.81 -14.20
C SER A 137 -7.10 12.88 -13.14
N HIS A 138 -6.78 12.49 -11.91
CA HIS A 138 -6.47 13.46 -10.84
C HIS A 138 -5.26 14.34 -11.22
N ALA A 139 -4.19 13.77 -11.76
CA ALA A 139 -3.02 14.54 -12.19
C ALA A 139 -3.36 15.52 -13.32
N HIS A 140 -4.23 15.14 -14.26
CA HIS A 140 -4.69 16.02 -15.34
C HIS A 140 -5.48 17.21 -14.81
N HIS A 141 -6.42 16.97 -13.89
CA HIS A 141 -7.27 18.03 -13.35
C HIS A 141 -6.51 18.98 -12.41
N ASP A 142 -5.56 18.45 -11.65
CA ASP A 142 -4.81 19.22 -10.66
C ASP A 142 -3.53 19.86 -11.23
N GLY A 143 -3.15 19.53 -12.48
CA GLY A 143 -1.88 19.96 -13.06
C GLY A 143 -0.66 19.38 -12.33
N ALA A 144 -0.80 18.17 -11.78
CA ALA A 144 0.25 17.49 -11.04
C ALA A 144 1.22 16.75 -11.99
N SER A 145 2.49 16.66 -11.61
CA SER A 145 3.42 15.73 -12.25
C SER A 145 3.16 14.28 -11.80
N VAL A 146 3.46 13.30 -12.64
CA VAL A 146 3.33 11.88 -12.32
C VAL A 146 4.71 11.23 -12.18
N LEU A 147 4.94 10.50 -11.08
CA LEU A 147 6.10 9.62 -10.89
C LEU A 147 5.62 8.17 -10.97
N SER A 148 5.88 7.51 -12.11
CA SER A 148 5.54 6.11 -12.36
C SER A 148 6.47 5.48 -13.40
N GLN A 149 6.81 4.20 -13.20
CA GLN A 149 7.55 3.39 -14.17
C GLN A 149 6.64 2.81 -15.25
N ASP A 150 5.32 2.85 -15.06
CA ASP A 150 4.34 2.38 -16.03
C ASP A 150 4.32 3.26 -17.29
N ARG A 151 4.13 2.60 -18.43
CA ARG A 151 3.99 3.22 -19.74
C ARG A 151 2.52 3.52 -20.05
N ASP A 152 1.57 3.01 -19.27
CA ASP A 152 0.15 3.25 -19.49
C ASP A 152 -0.22 4.74 -19.36
N PHE A 153 0.52 5.52 -18.57
CA PHE A 153 0.42 7.00 -18.54
C PHE A 153 0.70 7.68 -19.89
N LEU A 154 1.39 7.01 -20.83
CA LEU A 154 1.60 7.54 -22.18
C LEU A 154 0.37 7.42 -23.08
N ARG A 155 -0.61 6.59 -22.71
CA ARG A 155 -1.80 6.28 -23.52
C ARG A 155 -2.88 7.36 -23.45
N TYR A 156 -2.81 8.26 -22.47
CA TYR A 156 -3.87 9.24 -22.26
C TYR A 156 -3.74 10.43 -23.22
N ASN A 157 -4.77 10.63 -24.03
CA ASN A 157 -4.91 11.75 -24.94
C ASN A 157 -5.04 13.07 -24.18
N GLY A 158 -4.37 14.12 -24.67
CA GLY A 158 -4.53 15.48 -24.12
C GLY A 158 -4.08 15.66 -22.67
N ARG A 159 -3.27 14.73 -22.11
CA ARG A 159 -2.73 14.84 -20.75
C ARG A 159 -2.03 16.18 -20.51
N ARG A 160 -2.20 16.73 -19.31
CA ARG A 160 -1.62 18.01 -18.87
C ARG A 160 -0.50 17.86 -17.85
N TYR A 161 0.02 16.64 -17.71
CA TYR A 161 1.02 16.28 -16.72
C TYR A 161 2.31 15.77 -17.38
N ASP A 162 3.43 16.07 -16.73
CA ASP A 162 4.73 15.48 -17.03
C ASP A 162 4.86 14.11 -16.37
N ILE A 163 5.56 13.19 -17.03
CA ILE A 163 5.81 11.84 -16.53
C ILE A 163 7.29 11.68 -16.20
N PHE A 164 7.56 11.23 -14.99
CA PHE A 164 8.89 10.92 -14.46
C PHE A 164 8.96 9.42 -14.17
N ILE A 165 10.03 8.77 -14.63
CA ILE A 165 10.21 7.32 -14.53
C ILE A 165 10.98 6.87 -13.29
N ASP A 166 11.67 7.82 -12.67
CA ASP A 166 12.60 7.53 -11.60
C ASP A 166 12.91 8.80 -10.81
N PHE A 167 13.61 8.64 -9.70
CA PHE A 167 14.10 9.74 -8.90
C PHE A 167 15.47 9.41 -8.29
N HIS A 168 16.19 10.45 -7.90
CA HIS A 168 17.35 10.32 -7.04
C HIS A 168 17.43 11.52 -6.10
N VAL A 169 18.35 11.46 -5.13
CA VAL A 169 18.61 12.57 -4.21
C VAL A 169 19.88 13.27 -4.65
N ASP A 170 19.81 14.58 -4.90
CA ASP A 170 20.97 15.45 -5.07
C ASP A 170 20.87 16.62 -4.10
N LYS A 171 21.93 16.90 -3.34
CA LYS A 171 22.01 18.00 -2.37
C LYS A 171 20.76 18.10 -1.47
N ASN A 172 20.34 16.96 -0.91
CA ASN A 172 19.14 16.81 -0.06
C ASN A 172 17.80 17.15 -0.72
N LYS A 173 17.73 17.18 -2.05
CA LYS A 173 16.50 17.41 -2.82
C LYS A 173 16.16 16.21 -3.69
N LEU A 174 14.86 15.96 -3.84
CA LEU A 174 14.35 14.98 -4.79
C LEU A 174 14.52 15.53 -6.21
N VAL A 175 15.27 14.81 -7.04
CA VAL A 175 15.45 15.09 -8.46
C VAL A 175 14.75 14.01 -9.26
N LEU A 176 13.76 14.42 -10.06
CA LEU A 176 12.97 13.51 -10.88
C LEU A 176 13.65 13.29 -12.24
N LYS A 177 13.60 12.05 -12.73
CA LYS A 177 14.12 11.67 -14.05
C LYS A 177 12.98 11.67 -15.07
N PRO A 178 12.95 12.61 -16.03
CA PRO A 178 11.86 12.70 -16.99
C PRO A 178 11.83 11.47 -17.91
N ARG A 179 10.62 11.04 -18.28
CA ARG A 179 10.43 10.03 -19.32
C ARG A 179 10.82 10.62 -20.67
N ARG A 180 11.70 9.93 -21.41
CA ARG A 180 12.13 10.36 -22.76
C ARG A 180 11.56 9.49 -23.87
N ASP A 181 11.16 8.27 -23.56
CA ASP A 181 10.56 7.32 -24.49
C ASP A 181 9.05 7.58 -24.62
N MET A 182 8.67 8.47 -25.55
CA MET A 182 7.27 8.88 -25.72
C MET A 182 6.43 7.91 -26.55
N ARG A 183 7.02 6.85 -27.10
CA ARG A 183 6.28 5.88 -27.92
C ARG A 183 5.48 4.95 -27.04
N CYS A 184 4.18 4.81 -27.30
CA CYS A 184 3.34 3.76 -26.75
C CYS A 184 2.58 3.09 -27.90
N PHE A 185 2.69 1.77 -28.00
CA PHE A 185 2.04 0.97 -29.06
C PHE A 185 0.67 0.44 -28.64
N ALA A 186 0.27 0.67 -27.39
CA ALA A 186 -1.04 0.28 -26.89
C ALA A 186 -2.13 1.24 -27.38
N SER A 187 -3.40 0.81 -27.28
CA SER A 187 -4.55 1.65 -27.59
C SER A 187 -4.55 2.91 -26.73
N GLN A 188 -4.85 4.06 -27.33
CA GLN A 188 -5.04 5.30 -26.60
C GLN A 188 -6.24 5.21 -25.65
N ARG A 189 -6.20 5.98 -24.57
CA ARG A 189 -7.25 6.13 -23.57
C ARG A 189 -7.61 7.60 -23.45
N ASP A 190 -8.85 7.89 -23.07
CA ASP A 190 -9.27 9.25 -22.74
C ASP A 190 -9.16 9.48 -21.23
N ILE A 191 -8.96 10.74 -20.85
CA ILE A 191 -8.97 11.13 -19.43
C ILE A 191 -10.41 11.04 -18.92
N ILE A 192 -10.64 10.20 -17.90
CA ILE A 192 -11.95 10.07 -17.27
C ILE A 192 -12.34 11.39 -16.62
N THR A 193 -13.53 11.91 -16.93
CA THR A 193 -14.09 13.14 -16.35
C THR A 193 -15.55 12.88 -15.93
N PRO A 194 -15.93 13.15 -14.66
CA PRO A 194 -15.10 13.65 -13.56
C PRO A 194 -14.04 12.63 -13.09
N ALA A 195 -13.08 13.06 -12.28
CA ALA A 195 -12.04 12.18 -11.77
C ALA A 195 -12.63 11.04 -10.92
N PRO A 196 -12.20 9.78 -11.11
CA PRO A 196 -12.69 8.64 -10.34
C PRO A 196 -12.48 8.83 -8.83
N ALA A 197 -13.41 8.28 -8.04
CA ALA A 197 -13.34 8.29 -6.60
C ALA A 197 -12.22 7.38 -6.07
N TYR A 198 -11.56 7.87 -5.02
CA TYR A 198 -10.62 7.11 -4.20
C TYR A 198 -11.04 7.19 -2.73
N THR A 199 -10.44 6.32 -1.91
CA THR A 199 -10.55 6.39 -0.45
C THR A 199 -9.19 6.61 0.18
N ASN A 200 -9.16 7.25 1.35
CA ASN A 200 -7.94 7.36 2.16
C ASN A 200 -7.82 6.24 3.21
N ARG A 201 -8.79 5.33 3.26
CA ARG A 201 -8.79 4.18 4.18
C ARG A 201 -8.17 2.97 3.49
N ASP A 202 -7.50 2.14 4.27
CA ASP A 202 -6.92 0.89 3.75
C ASP A 202 -8.02 0.04 3.09
N PRO A 203 -7.89 -0.30 1.80
CA PRO A 203 -8.85 -1.10 1.07
C PRO A 203 -8.62 -2.61 1.27
N GLY A 204 -7.85 -3.04 2.27
CA GLY A 204 -7.47 -4.43 2.51
C GLY A 204 -8.62 -5.43 2.41
N MET A 205 -9.89 -5.02 2.57
CA MET A 205 -11.06 -5.87 2.37
C MET A 205 -12.09 -5.33 1.36
N VAL A 206 -11.71 -4.45 0.44
CA VAL A 206 -12.61 -3.86 -0.58
C VAL A 206 -13.30 -4.92 -1.45
N SER A 207 -12.62 -6.03 -1.72
CA SER A 207 -13.19 -7.14 -2.51
C SER A 207 -14.34 -7.87 -1.80
N LEU A 208 -14.51 -7.69 -0.48
CA LEU A 208 -15.62 -8.29 0.27
C LEU A 208 -17.00 -7.78 -0.17
N SER A 209 -17.07 -6.58 -0.76
CA SER A 209 -18.30 -6.11 -1.40
C SER A 209 -18.83 -7.06 -2.48
N ARG A 210 -17.92 -7.80 -3.14
CA ARG A 210 -18.23 -8.81 -4.16
C ARG A 210 -18.26 -10.24 -3.59
N HIS A 211 -18.21 -10.40 -2.26
CA HIS A 211 -18.13 -11.71 -1.60
C HIS A 211 -16.95 -12.56 -2.07
N ILE A 212 -15.83 -11.94 -2.43
CA ILE A 212 -14.61 -12.63 -2.87
C ILE A 212 -13.43 -12.18 -2.01
N TYR A 213 -12.63 -13.14 -1.56
CA TYR A 213 -11.36 -12.89 -0.89
C TYR A 213 -10.24 -13.68 -1.58
N LEU A 214 -9.60 -13.01 -2.54
CA LEU A 214 -8.50 -13.55 -3.34
C LEU A 214 -7.16 -13.07 -2.77
N ARG A 215 -6.27 -14.01 -2.41
CA ARG A 215 -4.90 -13.71 -1.95
C ARG A 215 -3.89 -14.70 -2.50
N GLY A 216 -2.65 -14.23 -2.68
CA GLY A 216 -1.53 -15.07 -3.06
C GLY A 216 -0.97 -15.81 -1.85
N THR A 217 0.20 -16.42 -1.99
CA THR A 217 0.96 -16.81 -0.81
C THR A 217 1.59 -15.58 -0.14
N PRO A 218 1.53 -15.45 1.19
CA PRO A 218 2.21 -14.39 1.92
C PRO A 218 3.68 -14.70 2.19
N SER A 219 4.13 -15.95 1.98
CA SER A 219 5.45 -16.44 2.40
C SER A 219 6.20 -17.17 1.28
N PRO A 220 7.55 -17.10 1.27
CA PRO A 220 8.36 -17.96 0.38
C PRO A 220 8.27 -19.45 0.74
N LEU A 221 7.84 -19.82 1.96
CA LEU A 221 7.89 -21.20 2.45
C LEU A 221 6.60 -22.01 2.23
N THR A 222 5.85 -21.70 1.16
CA THR A 222 4.59 -22.40 0.83
C THR A 222 4.79 -23.88 0.50
N HIS A 223 6.02 -24.30 0.19
CA HIS A 223 6.36 -25.72 -0.01
C HIS A 223 6.40 -26.50 1.31
N TYR A 224 6.70 -25.82 2.43
CA TYR A 224 6.83 -26.44 3.75
C TYR A 224 5.57 -26.26 4.60
N PHE A 225 4.83 -25.18 4.35
CA PHE A 225 3.64 -24.81 5.09
C PHE A 225 2.48 -24.58 4.13
N THR A 226 1.26 -24.87 4.58
CA THR A 226 0.07 -24.40 3.87
C THR A 226 0.05 -22.86 3.81
N ASN A 227 -0.75 -22.30 2.90
CA ASN A 227 -0.90 -20.86 2.81
C ASN A 227 -1.41 -20.29 4.14
N THR A 228 -0.68 -19.35 4.75
CA THR A 228 -1.02 -18.75 6.05
C THR A 228 -2.46 -18.20 6.08
N HIS A 229 -2.99 -17.72 4.96
CA HIS A 229 -4.38 -17.25 4.89
C HIS A 229 -5.42 -18.34 5.17
N ILE A 230 -5.11 -19.60 4.85
CA ILE A 230 -5.95 -20.77 5.18
C ILE A 230 -5.88 -21.06 6.67
N VAL A 231 -4.68 -21.02 7.27
CA VAL A 231 -4.49 -21.28 8.71
C VAL A 231 -5.33 -20.33 9.57
N VAL A 232 -5.34 -19.04 9.22
CA VAL A 232 -6.08 -18.01 9.97
C VAL A 232 -7.52 -17.82 9.51
N ARG A 233 -8.06 -18.69 8.64
CA ARG A 233 -9.45 -18.61 8.15
C ARG A 233 -10.45 -18.46 9.30
N PRO A 234 -10.35 -19.17 10.43
CA PRO A 234 -11.28 -18.96 11.56
C PRO A 234 -11.29 -17.53 12.10
N LEU A 235 -10.14 -16.85 12.16
CA LEU A 235 -10.07 -15.44 12.56
C LEU A 235 -10.75 -14.54 11.53
N ARG A 236 -10.58 -14.85 10.25
CA ARG A 236 -11.21 -14.12 9.13
C ARG A 236 -12.72 -14.29 9.12
N GLN A 237 -13.22 -15.49 9.40
CA GLN A 237 -14.66 -15.75 9.58
C GLN A 237 -15.27 -14.91 10.69
N ALA A 238 -14.52 -14.73 11.80
CA ALA A 238 -14.94 -13.85 12.89
C ALA A 238 -14.99 -12.40 12.43
N TYR A 239 -14.05 -11.97 11.59
CA TYR A 239 -14.08 -10.65 10.99
C TYR A 239 -15.26 -10.48 10.01
N TYR A 240 -15.58 -11.47 9.19
CA TYR A 240 -16.78 -11.47 8.34
C TYR A 240 -18.07 -11.33 9.16
N SER A 241 -18.15 -12.04 10.29
CA SER A 241 -19.29 -11.93 11.21
C SER A 241 -19.36 -10.54 11.85
N HIS A 242 -18.22 -9.97 12.23
CA HIS A 242 -18.14 -8.59 12.72
C HIS A 242 -18.64 -7.56 11.70
N LEU A 243 -18.34 -7.75 10.41
CA LEU A 243 -18.88 -6.92 9.32
C LEU A 243 -20.38 -7.12 9.07
N GLY A 244 -21.01 -8.09 9.75
CA GLY A 244 -22.44 -8.37 9.61
C GLY A 244 -22.81 -9.12 8.32
N LEU A 245 -21.83 -9.71 7.61
CA LEU A 245 -22.08 -10.50 6.41
C LEU A 245 -23.03 -11.66 6.73
N LYS A 246 -23.92 -11.97 5.78
CA LYS A 246 -24.92 -13.06 5.92
C LYS A 246 -24.66 -14.23 4.98
N SER A 247 -24.00 -13.96 3.86
CA SER A 247 -23.61 -14.92 2.84
C SER A 247 -22.16 -15.35 3.03
N SER A 248 -21.83 -16.54 2.50
CA SER A 248 -20.46 -17.01 2.41
C SER A 248 -19.62 -16.13 1.48
N VAL A 249 -18.33 -16.02 1.80
CA VAL A 249 -17.30 -15.38 0.98
C VAL A 249 -16.54 -16.48 0.23
N LEU A 250 -16.36 -16.33 -1.09
CA LEU A 250 -15.47 -17.19 -1.86
C LEU A 250 -14.02 -16.82 -1.56
N GLU A 251 -13.33 -17.67 -0.82
CA GLU A 251 -11.89 -17.55 -0.58
C GLU A 251 -11.12 -18.30 -1.65
N THR A 252 -10.05 -17.67 -2.17
CA THR A 252 -9.21 -18.25 -3.21
C THR A 252 -7.73 -18.05 -2.89
N PHE A 253 -6.99 -19.15 -2.69
CA PHE A 253 -5.57 -19.12 -2.30
C PHE A 253 -4.74 -20.14 -3.07
N PRO A 254 -3.50 -19.84 -3.47
CA PRO A 254 -2.63 -20.85 -4.05
C PRO A 254 -2.04 -21.73 -2.94
N LEU A 255 -1.86 -23.01 -3.28
CA LEU A 255 -1.27 -24.08 -2.49
C LEU A 255 -0.20 -24.79 -3.31
N PHE A 256 0.68 -25.54 -2.62
CA PHE A 256 1.68 -26.39 -3.25
C PHE A 256 1.62 -27.81 -2.69
N ASP A 257 1.41 -28.79 -3.56
CA ASP A 257 1.41 -30.23 -3.24
C ASP A 257 2.13 -31.05 -4.32
N GLY A 258 3.29 -30.55 -4.75
CA GLY A 258 4.04 -31.05 -5.90
C GLY A 258 3.71 -30.30 -7.19
N GLN A 259 2.55 -29.67 -7.26
CA GLN A 259 2.17 -28.68 -8.25
C GLN A 259 1.42 -27.51 -7.59
N VAL A 260 1.29 -26.40 -8.31
CA VAL A 260 0.50 -25.27 -7.81
C VAL A 260 -0.98 -25.54 -8.08
N ARG A 261 -1.80 -25.48 -7.04
CA ARG A 261 -3.27 -25.54 -7.13
C ARG A 261 -3.91 -24.38 -6.39
N TRP A 262 -5.16 -24.06 -6.73
CA TRP A 262 -5.93 -23.03 -6.03
C TRP A 262 -6.97 -23.69 -5.12
N ASP A 263 -6.93 -23.37 -3.83
CA ASP A 263 -7.99 -23.65 -2.88
C ASP A 263 -9.11 -22.63 -3.09
N GLU A 264 -10.27 -23.08 -3.56
CA GLU A 264 -11.46 -22.24 -3.76
C GLU A 264 -12.57 -22.76 -2.85
N THR A 265 -12.88 -22.02 -1.78
CA THR A 265 -13.82 -22.45 -0.73
C THR A 265 -14.84 -21.36 -0.43
N LEU A 266 -16.13 -21.73 -0.36
CA LEU A 266 -17.17 -20.85 0.18
C LEU A 266 -17.14 -20.90 1.71
N VAL A 267 -16.77 -19.78 2.33
CA VAL A 267 -16.52 -19.68 3.76
C VAL A 267 -17.62 -18.81 4.41
N PRO A 268 -18.48 -19.38 5.28
CA PRO A 268 -19.51 -18.59 5.95
C PRO A 268 -18.91 -17.74 7.08
N PRO A 269 -19.55 -16.62 7.44
CA PRO A 269 -19.26 -15.88 8.67
C PRO A 269 -19.43 -16.78 9.91
N ASP A 270 -18.51 -16.69 10.86
CA ASP A 270 -18.53 -17.44 12.13
C ASP A 270 -17.86 -16.61 13.22
N ASP A 271 -18.56 -16.30 14.31
CA ASP A 271 -18.05 -15.47 15.41
C ASP A 271 -17.27 -16.23 16.49
N SER A 272 -17.05 -17.54 16.33
CA SER A 272 -16.36 -18.41 17.30
C SER A 272 -14.97 -17.91 17.72
N LYS A 273 -14.30 -17.13 16.86
CA LYS A 273 -12.97 -16.51 17.12
C LYS A 273 -13.01 -15.00 17.34
N LYS A 274 -14.19 -14.39 17.53
CA LYS A 274 -14.33 -12.93 17.72
C LYS A 274 -13.49 -12.39 18.86
N GLY A 275 -13.36 -13.14 19.96
CA GLY A 275 -12.53 -12.76 21.11
C GLY A 275 -11.03 -12.65 20.83
N LEU A 276 -10.54 -13.10 19.67
CA LEU A 276 -9.15 -12.96 19.25
C LEU A 276 -8.89 -11.69 18.42
N LEU A 277 -9.90 -11.12 17.78
CA LEU A 277 -9.71 -9.96 16.86
C LEU A 277 -9.20 -8.70 17.56
N GLY A 278 -9.48 -8.54 18.85
CA GLY A 278 -9.03 -7.40 19.66
C GLY A 278 -7.68 -7.61 20.36
N ASP A 279 -7.04 -8.77 20.17
CA ASP A 279 -5.78 -9.11 20.83
C ASP A 279 -4.83 -9.77 19.81
N PRO A 280 -4.04 -8.97 19.07
CA PRO A 280 -3.17 -9.47 18.00
C PRO A 280 -2.18 -10.54 18.46
N ASN A 281 -1.61 -10.39 19.66
CA ASN A 281 -0.64 -11.34 20.23
C ASN A 281 -1.29 -12.67 20.56
N LYS A 282 -2.43 -12.64 21.25
CA LYS A 282 -3.18 -13.86 21.57
C LYS A 282 -3.69 -14.56 20.32
N ALA A 283 -4.11 -13.78 19.31
CA ALA A 283 -4.46 -14.33 18.00
C ALA A 283 -3.25 -15.02 17.35
N TYR A 284 -2.08 -14.38 17.35
CA TYR A 284 -0.87 -14.96 16.79
C TYR A 284 -0.48 -16.26 17.50
N GLU A 285 -0.42 -16.24 18.83
CA GLU A 285 -0.12 -17.43 19.65
C GLU A 285 -1.11 -18.56 19.38
N HIS A 286 -2.40 -18.26 19.18
CA HIS A 286 -3.41 -19.26 18.88
C HIS A 286 -3.11 -20.05 17.61
N PHE A 287 -2.59 -19.39 16.56
CA PHE A 287 -2.37 -20.02 15.25
C PHE A 287 -0.93 -20.49 15.02
N PHE A 288 0.08 -19.85 15.64
CA PHE A 288 1.48 -20.00 15.24
C PHE A 288 2.48 -20.26 16.38
N LYS A 289 2.04 -20.42 17.64
CA LYS A 289 2.99 -20.64 18.78
C LYS A 289 3.90 -21.86 18.63
N ASP A 290 3.43 -22.92 17.98
CA ASP A 290 4.14 -24.20 17.86
C ASP A 290 4.92 -24.31 16.54
N MET A 291 5.02 -23.22 15.79
CA MET A 291 5.66 -23.19 14.48
C MET A 291 7.17 -23.38 14.62
N LYS A 292 7.73 -24.34 13.88
CA LYS A 292 9.16 -24.65 13.89
C LYS A 292 9.76 -24.48 12.50
N ARG A 293 10.98 -23.95 12.45
CA ARG A 293 11.73 -23.80 11.21
C ARG A 293 12.02 -25.17 10.59
N PRO A 294 11.68 -25.41 9.31
CA PRO A 294 12.05 -26.63 8.62
C PRO A 294 13.57 -26.73 8.41
N GLN A 295 14.09 -27.95 8.35
CA GLN A 295 15.50 -28.19 8.07
C GLN A 295 15.87 -27.66 6.68
N GLY A 296 17.03 -27.01 6.55
CA GLY A 296 17.55 -26.50 5.27
C GLY A 296 16.97 -25.16 4.81
N VAL A 297 15.95 -24.62 5.49
CA VAL A 297 15.45 -23.26 5.21
C VAL A 297 16.47 -22.23 5.69
N SER A 298 16.71 -21.16 4.91
CA SER A 298 17.64 -20.08 5.26
C SER A 298 17.10 -19.17 6.39
N ASP A 299 17.97 -18.43 7.09
CA ASP A 299 17.55 -17.48 8.13
C ASP A 299 16.63 -16.40 7.56
N ARG A 300 16.96 -15.92 6.35
CA ARG A 300 16.19 -14.91 5.63
C ARG A 300 14.78 -15.39 5.32
N ASP A 301 14.65 -16.55 4.68
CA ASP A 301 13.33 -17.05 4.25
C ASP A 301 12.49 -17.46 5.46
N TRP A 302 13.12 -17.94 6.54
CA TRP A 302 12.45 -18.17 7.82
C TRP A 302 11.94 -16.86 8.44
N SER A 303 12.78 -15.82 8.50
CA SER A 303 12.38 -14.51 9.04
C SER A 303 11.25 -13.89 8.23
N ASN A 304 11.30 -13.98 6.90
CA ASN A 304 10.22 -13.54 6.02
C ASN A 304 8.93 -14.35 6.22
N HIS A 305 9.03 -15.65 6.51
CA HIS A 305 7.88 -16.47 6.87
C HIS A 305 7.28 -16.07 8.22
N VAL A 306 8.10 -15.91 9.26
CA VAL A 306 7.65 -15.43 10.58
C VAL A 306 6.95 -14.08 10.43
N TYR A 307 7.55 -13.14 9.69
CA TYR A 307 6.88 -11.89 9.37
C TYR A 307 5.52 -12.09 8.71
N ALA A 308 5.45 -12.93 7.67
CA ALA A 308 4.20 -13.19 6.94
C ALA A 308 3.10 -13.69 7.88
N THR A 309 3.44 -14.53 8.87
CA THR A 309 2.50 -15.00 9.89
C THR A 309 1.96 -13.87 10.77
N TYR A 310 2.82 -12.95 11.22
CA TYR A 310 2.39 -11.75 11.95
C TYR A 310 1.50 -10.87 11.07
N ALA A 311 1.94 -10.54 9.86
CA ALA A 311 1.24 -9.62 8.97
C ALA A 311 -0.18 -10.10 8.64
N VAL A 312 -0.38 -11.39 8.37
CA VAL A 312 -1.71 -11.94 8.08
C VAL A 312 -2.65 -11.87 9.28
N VAL A 313 -2.16 -12.13 10.50
CA VAL A 313 -2.98 -12.06 11.72
C VAL A 313 -3.27 -10.60 12.08
N PHE A 314 -2.24 -9.75 12.05
CA PHE A 314 -2.32 -8.36 12.47
C PHE A 314 -3.11 -7.51 11.47
N GLU A 315 -3.14 -7.86 10.18
CA GLU A 315 -4.03 -7.22 9.20
C GLU A 315 -5.49 -7.34 9.66
N LEU A 316 -5.94 -8.54 10.06
CA LEU A 316 -7.31 -8.76 10.51
C LEU A 316 -7.62 -8.06 11.84
N CYS A 317 -6.68 -8.11 12.79
CA CYS A 317 -6.86 -7.47 14.08
C CYS A 317 -6.84 -5.93 13.93
N GLY A 318 -5.93 -5.38 13.13
CA GLY A 318 -5.83 -3.96 12.84
C GLY A 318 -7.08 -3.42 12.16
N LEU A 319 -7.62 -4.15 11.18
CA LEU A 319 -8.90 -3.84 10.56
C LEU A 319 -10.06 -3.80 11.58
N TYR A 320 -10.13 -4.76 12.49
CA TYR A 320 -11.14 -4.80 13.55
C TYR A 320 -10.98 -3.65 14.57
N MET A 321 -9.75 -3.35 14.96
CA MET A 321 -9.41 -2.34 15.98
C MET A 321 -9.37 -0.91 15.43
N GLY A 322 -9.34 -0.73 14.11
CA GLY A 322 -9.08 0.56 13.46
C GLY A 322 -7.64 1.05 13.65
N VAL A 323 -6.68 0.12 13.77
CA VAL A 323 -5.25 0.40 13.99
C VAL A 323 -4.45 0.05 12.73
N PRO A 324 -3.53 0.94 12.26
CA PRO A 324 -2.66 0.65 11.12
C PRO A 324 -1.87 -0.66 11.29
N LEU A 325 -1.71 -1.42 10.20
CA LEU A 325 -0.96 -2.68 10.21
C LEU A 325 0.49 -2.43 10.66
N TYR A 326 1.09 -1.34 10.17
CA TYR A 326 2.44 -0.95 10.55
C TYR A 326 2.60 -0.79 12.08
N ASP A 327 1.65 -0.14 12.73
CA ASP A 327 1.72 0.13 14.18
C ASP A 327 1.67 -1.17 14.98
N LEU A 328 0.83 -2.12 14.57
CA LEU A 328 0.77 -3.45 15.21
C LEU A 328 2.07 -4.23 15.02
N LEU A 329 2.64 -4.23 13.81
CA LEU A 329 3.90 -4.93 13.53
C LEU A 329 5.05 -4.37 14.36
N VAL A 330 5.18 -3.04 14.45
CA VAL A 330 6.24 -2.40 15.25
C VAL A 330 6.06 -2.67 16.74
N ALA A 331 4.83 -2.67 17.24
CA ALA A 331 4.55 -2.85 18.66
C ALA A 331 4.73 -4.30 19.14
N HIS A 332 4.41 -5.27 18.29
CA HIS A 332 4.16 -6.64 18.73
C HIS A 332 4.99 -7.71 18.04
N ALA A 333 5.54 -7.47 16.84
CA ALA A 333 6.38 -8.47 16.19
C ALA A 333 7.71 -8.59 16.96
N VAL A 334 7.96 -9.78 17.53
CA VAL A 334 9.14 -10.07 18.38
C VAL A 334 10.47 -9.98 17.60
N HIS A 335 10.40 -10.08 16.27
CA HIS A 335 11.53 -9.92 15.35
C HIS A 335 11.08 -9.08 14.14
N PRO A 336 11.05 -7.73 14.25
CA PRO A 336 10.60 -6.85 13.19
C PRO A 336 11.62 -6.64 12.08
#